data_AF-A0A1E4HV20-F1
#
_entry.id   AF-A0A1E4HV20-F1
#
_cell.length_a   1.000
_cell.length_b   1.000
_cell.length_c   1.000
_cell.angle_alpha   90.00
_cell.angle_beta   90.00
_cell.angle_gamma   90.00
#
_symmetry.space_group_name_H-M   'P 1'
#
loop_
_entity.id
_entity.type
_entity.pdbx_description
1 polymer ?
#
loop_
_entity_poly.entity_id
_entity_poly.type
_entity_poly.pdbx_seq_one_letter_code
_entity_poly.pdbx_strand_id
1 'polypeptide(L)'
;MGSRPVLGRPVSYRNRRRSGAPRMVGPNSQRRVPRCRLRSTARASGSPFVLGRFPGTARGLAALIGISAGLMATTGCVERRYTLRTDPPGALAIVNDEEIGPTPVSRNFTFYGDRKITFIRDGYETKTVIQPMKAPWYDNLFTEFFTENLIPYTFRDEREFTYKLDQYQEPTVESLQGRAEELRAIGKTQPPP
;
A
#
# COMPACT_ATOMS: atom_id res chain seq x y z
N MET A 1 -63.19 36.04 -6.75
CA MET A 1 -63.28 34.58 -6.98
C MET A 1 -61.91 33.98 -6.74
N GLY A 2 -61.77 33.24 -5.64
CA GLY A 2 -60.47 32.86 -5.07
C GLY A 2 -59.86 31.62 -5.71
N SER A 3 -58.57 31.71 -6.00
CA SER A 3 -57.74 30.59 -6.44
C SER A 3 -57.12 29.92 -5.20
N ARG A 4 -57.50 28.66 -4.97
CA ARG A 4 -56.97 27.82 -3.89
C ARG A 4 -55.51 27.42 -4.17
N PRO A 5 -54.59 27.46 -3.19
CA PRO A 5 -53.28 26.86 -3.35
C PRO A 5 -53.38 25.33 -3.20
N VAL A 6 -52.73 24.61 -4.11
CA VAL A 6 -52.61 23.15 -4.11
C VAL A 6 -51.61 22.76 -3.01
N LEU A 7 -52.12 22.21 -1.91
CA LEU A 7 -51.32 21.61 -0.85
C LEU A 7 -50.58 20.36 -1.40
N GLY A 8 -49.26 20.48 -1.56
CA GLY A 8 -48.39 19.36 -1.87
C GLY A 8 -48.40 18.34 -0.73
N ARG A 9 -48.62 17.06 -1.07
CA ARG A 9 -48.61 15.95 -0.13
C ARG A 9 -47.19 15.75 0.43
N PRO A 10 -47.01 15.47 1.73
CA PRO A 10 -45.70 15.13 2.27
C PRO A 10 -45.26 13.75 1.74
N VAL A 11 -44.09 13.70 1.12
CA VAL A 11 -43.43 12.45 0.75
C VAL A 11 -42.93 11.79 2.03
N SER A 12 -43.62 10.73 2.46
CA SER A 12 -43.23 9.92 3.61
C SER A 12 -41.97 9.12 3.27
N TYR A 13 -40.82 9.55 3.79
CA TYR A 13 -39.57 8.79 3.67
C TYR A 13 -39.61 7.61 4.65
N ARG A 14 -39.98 6.43 4.13
CA ARG A 14 -40.01 5.19 4.90
C ARG A 14 -38.58 4.73 5.17
N ASN A 15 -38.07 5.10 6.35
CA ASN A 15 -36.74 4.75 6.82
C ASN A 15 -36.66 3.23 7.07
N ARG A 16 -36.21 2.47 6.05
CA ARG A 16 -35.99 1.02 6.17
C ARG A 16 -34.69 0.81 6.94
N ARG A 17 -34.80 0.70 8.27
CA ARG A 17 -33.75 0.17 9.14
C ARG A 17 -33.36 -1.22 8.62
N ARG A 18 -32.32 -1.30 7.78
CA ARG A 18 -31.57 -2.54 7.59
C ARG A 18 -30.67 -2.68 8.81
N SER A 19 -31.18 -3.40 9.80
CA SER A 19 -30.41 -4.10 10.80
C SER A 19 -29.51 -5.12 10.10
N GLY A 20 -28.41 -4.62 9.52
CA GLY A 20 -27.28 -5.41 9.07
C GLY A 20 -26.21 -5.32 10.15
N ALA A 21 -26.03 -6.38 10.92
CA ALA A 21 -24.92 -6.53 11.84
C ALA A 21 -23.59 -6.22 11.13
N PRO A 22 -22.63 -5.54 11.77
CA PRO A 22 -21.30 -5.41 11.20
C PRO A 22 -20.71 -6.82 11.07
N ARG A 23 -20.43 -7.25 9.83
CA ARG A 23 -19.54 -8.38 9.60
C ARG A 23 -18.20 -8.01 10.20
N MET A 24 -17.85 -8.65 11.32
CA MET A 24 -16.49 -8.65 11.81
C MET A 24 -15.60 -9.20 10.71
N VAL A 25 -14.84 -8.31 10.07
CA VAL A 25 -13.73 -8.70 9.21
C VAL A 25 -12.65 -9.22 10.15
N GLY A 26 -12.51 -10.55 10.18
CA GLY A 26 -11.50 -11.23 10.97
C GLY A 26 -10.09 -10.77 10.58
N PRO A 27 -9.11 -10.90 11.49
CA PRO A 27 -7.73 -10.53 11.23
C PRO A 27 -7.15 -11.53 10.23
N ASN A 28 -7.02 -11.14 8.96
CA ASN A 28 -6.51 -12.05 7.94
C ASN A 28 -5.13 -11.63 7.40
N SER A 29 -4.18 -12.54 7.65
CA SER A 29 -2.91 -12.71 6.96
C SER A 29 -1.76 -11.76 7.31
N GLN A 30 -1.29 -11.86 8.55
CA GLN A 30 0.16 -11.96 8.72
C GLN A 30 0.61 -13.22 7.97
N ARG A 31 1.08 -13.06 6.72
CA ARG A 31 1.74 -14.15 5.99
C ARG A 31 2.98 -14.54 6.78
N ARG A 32 2.86 -15.64 7.52
CA ARG A 32 4.00 -16.31 8.14
C ARG A 32 5.00 -16.61 7.03
N VAL A 33 6.20 -16.05 7.18
CA VAL A 33 7.41 -16.46 6.46
C VAL A 33 7.45 -17.99 6.41
N PRO A 34 7.68 -18.62 5.24
CA PRO A 34 7.86 -20.05 5.21
C PRO A 34 9.15 -20.37 5.96
N ARG A 35 9.03 -20.93 7.16
CA ARG A 35 10.10 -21.74 7.74
C ARG A 35 10.32 -22.89 6.77
N CYS A 36 11.41 -22.86 6.01
CA CYS A 36 11.94 -24.02 5.31
C CYS A 36 12.18 -25.13 6.34
N ARG A 37 11.15 -25.96 6.52
CA ARG A 37 11.21 -27.16 7.35
C ARG A 37 11.97 -28.18 6.53
N LEU A 38 13.29 -28.26 6.74
CA LEU A 38 14.10 -29.35 6.21
C LEU A 38 13.49 -30.68 6.67
N ARG A 39 12.83 -31.36 5.74
CA ARG A 39 12.33 -32.71 5.95
C ARG A 39 13.49 -33.67 5.70
N SER A 40 14.25 -33.91 6.76
CA SER A 40 15.10 -35.10 6.87
C SER A 40 14.18 -36.32 6.90
N THR A 41 14.28 -37.18 5.89
CA THR A 41 14.16 -38.64 5.97
C THR A 41 14.20 -39.22 4.56
N ALA A 42 15.38 -39.67 4.14
CA ALA A 42 15.50 -40.71 3.14
C ALA A 42 16.70 -41.59 3.52
N ARG A 43 16.39 -42.66 4.23
CA ARG A 43 17.25 -43.81 4.48
C ARG A 43 17.44 -44.52 3.14
N ALA A 44 18.53 -44.23 2.43
CA ALA A 44 18.91 -44.96 1.22
C ALA A 44 19.88 -46.07 1.62
N SER A 45 19.39 -47.29 1.44
CA SER A 45 20.10 -48.57 1.51
C SER A 45 21.41 -48.52 0.73
N GLY A 46 22.48 -48.97 1.37
CA GLY A 46 23.80 -49.12 0.78
C GLY A 46 23.79 -50.07 -0.42
N SER A 47 24.34 -49.60 -1.52
CA SER A 47 24.98 -50.41 -2.56
C SER A 47 26.43 -49.94 -2.63
N PRO A 48 27.43 -50.83 -2.66
CA PRO A 48 28.81 -50.40 -2.84
C PRO A 48 28.99 -50.04 -4.31
N PHE A 49 28.71 -48.79 -4.66
CA PHE A 49 29.06 -48.29 -5.99
C PHE A 49 30.57 -48.15 -6.03
N VAL A 50 31.19 -49.10 -6.72
CA VAL A 50 32.61 -49.21 -7.00
C VAL A 50 33.15 -47.85 -7.44
N LEU A 51 34.16 -47.36 -6.73
CA LEU A 51 34.82 -46.08 -6.98
C LEU A 51 35.60 -46.15 -8.29
N GLY A 52 34.89 -45.99 -9.41
CA GLY A 52 35.48 -45.77 -10.73
C GLY A 52 36.24 -44.45 -10.69
N ARG A 53 37.56 -44.54 -10.72
CA ARG A 53 38.47 -43.39 -10.80
C ARG A 53 38.35 -42.77 -12.19
N PHE A 54 37.41 -41.84 -12.35
CA PHE A 54 37.28 -41.06 -13.57
C PHE A 54 38.41 -40.01 -13.67
N PRO A 55 39.11 -39.92 -14.82
CA PRO A 55 40.29 -39.11 -14.98
C PRO A 55 39.94 -37.61 -15.07
N GLY A 56 40.67 -36.79 -14.31
CA GLY A 56 41.07 -35.41 -14.61
C GLY A 56 40.04 -34.29 -14.81
N THR A 57 38.97 -34.50 -15.57
CA THR A 57 38.11 -33.40 -16.09
C THR A 57 36.82 -33.18 -15.29
N ALA A 58 36.29 -34.22 -14.62
CA ALA A 58 35.04 -34.13 -13.86
C ALA A 58 35.13 -33.28 -12.57
N ARG A 59 36.34 -33.13 -12.00
CA ARG A 59 36.57 -32.34 -10.77
C ARG A 59 36.43 -30.83 -11.00
N GLY A 60 36.82 -30.34 -12.18
CA GLY A 60 36.67 -28.93 -12.54
C GLY A 60 35.20 -28.54 -12.72
N LEU A 61 34.42 -29.40 -13.38
CA LEU A 61 32.99 -29.17 -13.59
C LEU A 61 32.21 -29.19 -12.27
N ALA A 62 32.50 -30.15 -11.38
CA ALA A 62 31.88 -30.23 -10.06
C ALA A 62 32.24 -29.01 -9.17
N ALA A 63 33.46 -28.49 -9.26
CA ALA A 63 33.87 -27.28 -8.55
C ALA A 63 33.16 -26.02 -9.07
N LEU A 64 33.00 -25.88 -10.39
CA LEU A 64 32.26 -24.75 -11.00
C LEU A 64 30.76 -24.78 -10.66
N ILE A 65 30.14 -25.96 -10.62
CA ILE A 65 28.75 -26.14 -10.17
C ILE A 65 28.62 -25.80 -8.67
N GLY A 66 29.60 -26.20 -7.85
CA GLY A 66 29.62 -25.86 -6.43
C GLY A 66 29.78 -24.35 -6.17
N ILE A 67 30.65 -23.67 -6.93
CA ILE A 67 30.87 -22.21 -6.83
C ILE A 67 29.64 -21.44 -7.32
N SER A 68 29.05 -21.83 -8.45
CA SER A 68 27.83 -21.18 -8.95
C SER A 68 26.64 -21.39 -8.02
N ALA A 69 26.47 -22.58 -7.45
CA ALA A 69 25.46 -22.83 -6.42
C ALA A 69 25.70 -22.02 -5.13
N GLY A 70 26.96 -21.81 -4.76
CA GLY A 70 27.35 -20.96 -3.63
C GLY A 70 27.05 -19.47 -3.86
N LEU A 71 27.33 -18.95 -5.06
CA LEU A 71 26.99 -17.57 -5.43
C LEU A 71 25.47 -17.32 -5.49
N MET A 72 24.69 -18.32 -5.90
CA MET A 72 23.22 -18.20 -5.91
C MET A 72 22.59 -18.30 -4.52
N ALA A 73 23.33 -18.77 -3.50
CA ALA A 73 22.84 -18.86 -2.13
C ALA A 73 22.96 -17.54 -1.35
N THR A 74 23.61 -16.51 -1.91
CA THR A 74 23.82 -15.19 -1.27
C THR A 74 22.92 -14.10 -1.86
N THR A 75 21.65 -14.39 -2.12
CA THR A 75 20.70 -13.35 -2.55
C THR A 75 20.44 -12.38 -1.38
N GLY A 76 20.86 -11.13 -1.53
CA GLY A 76 20.36 -10.03 -0.72
C GLY A 76 18.87 -9.81 -0.97
N CYS A 77 18.18 -9.23 0.00
CA CYS A 77 16.77 -8.90 -0.16
C CYS A 77 16.52 -7.51 0.42
N VAL A 78 15.78 -6.68 -0.31
CA VAL A 78 15.40 -5.33 0.13
C VAL A 78 13.92 -5.35 0.46
N GLU A 79 13.58 -5.11 1.73
CA GLU A 79 12.21 -5.01 2.21
C GLU A 79 11.86 -3.53 2.40
N ARG A 80 10.87 -3.06 1.64
CA ARG A 80 10.42 -1.66 1.64
C ARG A 80 8.98 -1.59 2.16
N ARG A 81 8.75 -0.92 3.30
CA ARG A 81 7.43 -0.82 3.95
C ARG A 81 7.18 0.58 4.50
N TYR A 82 5.96 1.10 4.31
CA TYR A 82 5.51 2.29 5.04
C TYR A 82 4.23 2.00 5.83
N THR A 83 4.07 2.73 6.93
CA THR A 83 2.91 2.68 7.81
C THR A 83 2.24 4.05 7.84
N LEU A 84 0.95 4.07 7.53
CA LEU A 84 0.12 5.28 7.58
C LEU A 84 -0.67 5.30 8.88
N ARG A 85 -0.55 6.39 9.62
CA ARG A 85 -1.29 6.66 10.86
C ARG A 85 -2.07 7.96 10.72
N THR A 86 -3.26 8.00 11.29
CA THR A 86 -4.05 9.23 11.40
C THR A 86 -4.43 9.50 12.84
N ASP A 87 -4.63 10.79 13.14
CA ASP A 87 -5.18 11.28 14.39
C ASP A 87 -6.47 12.07 14.07
N PRO A 88 -7.67 11.52 14.37
CA PRO A 88 -7.95 10.25 15.05
C PRO A 88 -7.70 8.98 14.19
N PRO A 89 -7.53 7.81 14.82
CA PRO A 89 -7.31 6.53 14.12
C PRO A 89 -8.60 5.97 13.50
N GLY A 90 -8.46 5.15 12.46
CA GLY A 90 -9.58 4.49 11.77
C GLY A 90 -10.12 5.28 10.57
N ALA A 91 -9.28 6.10 9.94
CA ALA A 91 -9.60 6.72 8.66
C ALA A 91 -9.29 5.73 7.52
N LEU A 92 -10.13 5.69 6.50
CA LEU A 92 -9.85 4.92 5.29
C LEU A 92 -8.69 5.59 4.53
N ALA A 93 -7.60 4.85 4.33
CA ALA A 93 -6.45 5.29 3.56
C ALA A 93 -6.52 4.75 2.13
N ILE A 94 -6.46 5.68 1.18
CA ILE A 94 -6.40 5.42 -0.26
C ILE A 94 -5.05 5.92 -0.76
N VAL A 95 -4.27 5.06 -1.39
CA VAL A 95 -2.94 5.42 -1.93
C VAL A 95 -2.94 5.19 -3.42
N ASN A 96 -2.62 6.22 -4.19
CA ASN A 96 -2.65 6.21 -5.66
C ASN A 96 -3.99 5.65 -6.18
N ASP A 97 -5.08 6.15 -5.60
CA ASP A 97 -6.46 5.79 -5.92
C ASP A 97 -6.83 4.31 -5.65
N GLU A 98 -5.99 3.59 -4.90
CA GLU A 98 -6.26 2.22 -4.41
C GLU A 98 -6.56 2.21 -2.91
N GLU A 99 -7.69 1.64 -2.51
CA GLU A 99 -8.10 1.48 -1.11
C GLU A 99 -7.26 0.41 -0.40
N ILE A 100 -6.51 0.80 0.63
CA ILE A 100 -5.70 -0.13 1.43
C ILE A 100 -6.50 -0.61 2.66
N GLY A 101 -7.26 0.30 3.28
CA GLY A 101 -8.09 0.01 4.45
C GLY A 101 -7.99 1.08 5.55
N PRO A 102 -8.54 0.80 6.75
CA PRO A 102 -8.55 1.74 7.87
C PRO A 102 -7.17 1.86 8.55
N THR A 103 -6.80 3.06 8.95
CA THR A 103 -5.56 3.36 9.68
C THR A 103 -5.63 2.88 11.15
N PRO A 104 -4.50 2.43 11.75
CA PRO A 104 -3.16 2.34 11.18
C PRO A 104 -3.01 1.16 10.21
N VAL A 105 -2.42 1.42 9.03
CA VAL A 105 -2.23 0.39 8.00
C VAL A 105 -0.83 0.45 7.41
N SER A 106 -0.24 -0.71 7.15
CA SER A 106 1.11 -0.83 6.57
C SER A 106 1.02 -1.44 5.18
N ARG A 107 1.80 -0.90 4.23
CA ARG A 107 1.86 -1.38 2.86
C ARG A 107 3.31 -1.45 2.37
N ASN A 108 3.62 -2.51 1.62
CA ASN A 108 4.90 -2.68 0.95
C ASN A 108 4.89 -1.97 -0.39
N PHE A 109 6.05 -1.49 -0.84
CA PHE A 109 6.18 -0.81 -2.13
C PHE A 109 7.43 -1.25 -2.88
N THR A 110 7.39 -1.17 -4.20
CA THR A 110 8.52 -1.59 -5.04
C THR A 110 9.49 -0.45 -5.31
N PHE A 111 8.97 0.72 -5.70
CA PHE A 111 9.78 1.86 -6.14
C PHE A 111 9.59 3.10 -5.25
N TYR A 112 10.67 3.85 -5.06
CA TYR A 112 10.63 5.18 -4.45
C TYR A 112 10.02 6.20 -5.39
N GLY A 113 9.39 7.22 -4.81
CA GLY A 113 8.64 8.23 -5.54
C GLY A 113 7.50 8.83 -4.71
N ASP A 114 6.85 9.83 -5.29
CA ASP A 114 5.76 10.53 -4.62
C ASP A 114 4.48 9.69 -4.69
N ARG A 115 3.72 9.69 -3.60
CA ARG A 115 2.45 8.97 -3.52
C ARG A 115 1.35 9.92 -3.11
N LYS A 116 0.24 9.88 -3.85
CA LYS A 116 -0.99 10.60 -3.49
C LYS A 116 -1.73 9.77 -2.46
N ILE A 117 -1.84 10.29 -1.25
CA ILE A 117 -2.51 9.63 -0.13
C ILE A 117 -3.75 10.43 0.21
N THR A 118 -4.90 9.78 0.18
CA THR A 118 -6.19 10.38 0.54
C THR A 118 -6.71 9.68 1.79
N PHE A 119 -7.04 10.45 2.81
CA PHE A 119 -7.64 9.96 4.04
C PHE A 119 -9.10 10.39 4.11
N ILE A 120 -9.99 9.42 4.32
CA ILE A 120 -11.43 9.64 4.42
C ILE A 120 -11.90 9.14 5.78
N ARG A 121 -12.63 9.97 6.51
CA ARG A 121 -13.24 9.61 7.79
C ARG A 121 -14.53 10.40 8.01
N ASP A 122 -15.55 9.73 8.55
CA ASP A 122 -16.83 10.35 8.85
C ASP A 122 -16.68 11.49 9.87
N GLY A 123 -17.25 12.66 9.55
CA GLY A 123 -17.18 13.87 10.39
C GLY A 123 -15.86 14.65 10.30
N TYR A 124 -14.94 14.22 9.44
CA TYR A 124 -13.66 14.88 9.19
C TYR A 124 -13.54 15.30 7.72
N GLU A 125 -12.73 16.33 7.48
CA GLU A 125 -12.41 16.76 6.12
C GLU A 125 -11.55 15.71 5.40
N THR A 126 -11.85 15.49 4.11
CA THR A 126 -11.05 14.58 3.28
C THR A 126 -9.68 15.21 3.03
N LYS A 127 -8.64 14.56 3.53
CA LYS A 127 -7.27 15.08 3.44
C LYS A 127 -6.50 14.36 2.34
N THR A 128 -6.15 15.09 1.28
CA THR A 128 -5.30 14.59 0.19
C THR A 128 -3.90 15.18 0.32
N VAL A 129 -2.88 14.33 0.45
CA VAL A 129 -1.48 14.75 0.60
C VAL A 129 -0.63 14.00 -0.42
N ILE A 130 0.30 14.72 -1.05
CA ILE A 130 1.36 14.12 -1.86
C ILE A 130 2.54 13.87 -0.94
N GLN A 131 2.77 12.61 -0.58
CA GLN A 131 3.87 12.22 0.30
C GLN A 131 5.09 11.81 -0.54
N PRO A 132 6.19 12.58 -0.51
CA PRO A 132 7.42 12.18 -1.16
C PRO A 132 8.09 11.04 -0.40
N MET A 133 8.42 9.94 -1.10
CA MET A 133 9.25 8.86 -0.57
C MET A 133 10.61 8.90 -1.24
N LYS A 134 11.55 9.65 -0.64
CA LYS A 134 12.91 9.80 -1.16
C LYS A 134 13.66 8.46 -1.13
N ALA A 135 14.34 8.13 -2.23
CA ALA A 135 15.23 6.99 -2.30
C ALA A 135 16.42 7.19 -1.35
N PRO A 136 16.84 6.14 -0.62
CA PRO A 136 18.11 6.17 0.10
C PRO A 136 19.28 6.17 -0.88
N TRP A 137 20.46 6.56 -0.41
CA TRP A 137 21.66 6.69 -1.25
C TRP A 137 22.09 5.39 -1.96
N TYR A 138 21.69 4.24 -1.40
CA TYR A 138 22.03 2.92 -1.92
C TYR A 138 21.03 2.38 -2.95
N ASP A 139 19.91 3.06 -3.18
CA ASP A 139 18.89 2.66 -4.15
C ASP A 139 19.05 3.48 -5.44
N ASN A 140 20.11 3.18 -6.16
CA ASN A 140 20.38 3.73 -7.48
C ASN A 140 20.73 2.58 -8.43
N LEU A 141 20.65 2.82 -9.74
CA LEU A 141 20.82 1.78 -10.75
C LEU A 141 22.08 0.92 -10.56
N PHE A 142 23.18 1.51 -10.07
CA PHE A 142 24.43 0.79 -9.85
C PHE A 142 24.46 0.09 -8.50
N THR A 143 24.11 0.78 -7.43
CA THR A 143 24.21 0.28 -6.04
C THR A 143 23.11 -0.74 -5.72
N GLU A 144 21.93 -0.65 -6.34
CA GLU A 144 20.82 -1.61 -6.17
C GLU A 144 21.25 -3.02 -6.61
N PHE A 145 21.96 -3.14 -7.74
CA PHE A 145 22.48 -4.43 -8.20
C PHE A 145 23.38 -5.10 -7.15
N PHE A 146 24.30 -4.35 -6.54
CA PHE A 146 25.21 -4.90 -5.54
C PHE A 146 24.51 -5.22 -4.22
N THR A 147 23.62 -4.35 -3.76
CA THR A 147 22.91 -4.53 -2.49
C THR A 147 21.91 -5.67 -2.54
N GLU A 148 21.29 -5.92 -3.69
CA GLU A 148 20.35 -7.04 -3.87
C GLU A 148 21.05 -8.37 -4.22
N ASN A 149 22.15 -8.36 -4.98
CA ASN A 149 22.74 -9.61 -5.50
C ASN A 149 24.04 -10.03 -4.82
N LEU A 150 24.82 -9.10 -4.28
CA LEU A 150 26.18 -9.36 -3.81
C LEU A 150 26.31 -9.35 -2.29
N ILE A 151 25.42 -8.64 -1.59
CA ILE A 151 25.45 -8.54 -0.14
C ILE A 151 24.42 -9.51 0.45
N PRO A 152 24.82 -10.56 1.20
CA PRO A 152 23.90 -11.49 1.85
C PRO A 152 23.29 -10.90 3.13
N TYR A 153 22.79 -9.66 3.06
CA TYR A 153 22.15 -8.95 4.15
C TYR A 153 20.78 -8.42 3.70
N THR A 154 19.80 -8.44 4.61
CA THR A 154 18.47 -7.92 4.32
C THR A 154 18.40 -6.44 4.69
N PHE A 155 18.29 -5.57 3.70
CA PHE A 155 18.07 -4.15 3.92
C PHE A 155 16.59 -3.91 4.17
N ARG A 156 16.25 -3.33 5.33
CA ARG A 156 14.87 -3.00 5.70
C ARG A 156 14.69 -1.49 5.75
N ASP A 157 13.82 -0.97 4.91
CA ASP A 157 13.36 0.41 4.95
C ASP A 157 11.93 0.43 5.48
N GLU A 158 11.78 0.84 6.74
CA GLU A 158 10.48 1.01 7.40
C GLU A 158 10.25 2.48 7.73
N ARG A 159 9.16 3.04 7.21
CA ARG A 159 8.81 4.46 7.41
C ARG A 159 7.44 4.61 8.03
N GLU A 160 7.31 5.51 8.99
CA GLU A 160 6.01 5.86 9.57
C GLU A 160 5.62 7.30 9.20
N PHE A 161 4.38 7.47 8.73
CA PHE A 161 3.81 8.76 8.40
C PHE A 161 2.52 8.98 9.20
N THR A 162 2.47 10.08 9.95
CA THR A 162 1.34 10.42 10.81
C THR A 162 0.70 11.71 10.33
N TYR A 163 -0.62 11.68 10.13
CA TYR A 163 -1.40 12.83 9.66
C TYR A 163 -2.52 13.18 10.65
N LYS A 164 -2.67 14.46 10.95
CA LYS A 164 -3.83 14.96 11.71
C LYS A 164 -4.98 15.26 10.76
N LEU A 165 -6.18 14.80 11.10
CA LEU A 165 -7.39 15.09 10.34
C LEU A 165 -8.14 16.25 10.98
N ASP A 166 -8.58 17.16 10.14
CA ASP A 166 -9.30 18.35 10.54
C ASP A 166 -10.82 18.04 10.53
N GLN A 167 -11.56 18.62 11.48
CA GLN A 167 -13.01 18.37 11.56
C GLN A 167 -13.72 18.97 10.36
N TYR A 168 -14.74 18.28 9.85
CA TYR A 168 -15.55 18.82 8.78
C TYR A 168 -16.33 20.04 9.25
N GLN A 169 -16.17 21.17 8.56
CA GLN A 169 -16.94 22.38 8.80
C GLN A 169 -17.95 22.54 7.66
N GLU A 170 -19.24 22.57 8.01
CA GLU A 170 -20.28 22.86 7.02
C GLU A 170 -20.14 24.31 6.56
N PRO A 171 -20.10 24.58 5.25
CA PRO A 171 -20.04 25.95 4.74
C PRO A 171 -21.32 26.71 5.10
N THR A 172 -21.19 27.95 5.55
CA THR A 172 -22.36 28.79 5.87
C THR A 172 -23.11 29.19 4.59
N VAL A 173 -24.42 29.43 4.70
CA VAL A 173 -25.27 29.79 3.54
C VAL A 173 -24.77 31.05 2.85
N GLU A 174 -24.31 32.04 3.61
CA GLU A 174 -23.76 33.28 3.07
C GLU A 174 -22.50 33.02 2.23
N SER A 175 -21.61 32.12 2.69
CA SER A 175 -20.39 31.76 1.95
C SER A 175 -20.71 31.06 0.63
N LEU A 176 -21.76 30.23 0.61
CA LEU A 176 -22.22 29.53 -0.58
C LEU A 176 -22.86 30.49 -1.59
N GLN A 177 -23.65 31.46 -1.11
CA GLN A 177 -24.27 32.48 -1.96
C GLN A 177 -23.23 33.36 -2.62
N GLY A 178 -22.26 33.87 -1.85
CA GLY A 178 -21.17 34.70 -2.37
C GLY A 178 -20.34 33.97 -3.44
N ARG A 179 -19.96 32.71 -3.18
CA ARG A 179 -19.23 31.89 -4.16
C ARG A 179 -20.05 31.60 -5.42
N ALA A 180 -21.37 31.46 -5.30
CA ALA A 180 -22.26 31.25 -6.44
C ALA A 180 -22.41 32.53 -7.29
N GLU A 181 -22.51 33.71 -6.67
CA GLU A 181 -22.53 34.99 -7.37
C GLU A 181 -21.22 35.28 -8.10
N GLU A 182 -20.08 34.97 -7.47
CA GLU A 182 -18.74 35.06 -8.08
C GLU A 182 -18.65 34.19 -9.35
N LEU A 183 -19.04 32.91 -9.26
CA LEU A 183 -19.03 32.00 -10.42
C LEU A 183 -19.97 32.49 -11.55
N ARG A 184 -21.12 33.09 -11.22
CA ARG A 184 -22.01 33.72 -12.22
C ARG A 184 -21.38 34.95 -12.86
N ALA A 185 -20.58 35.72 -12.14
CA ALA A 185 -19.88 36.88 -12.68
C ALA A 185 -18.77 36.43 -13.66
N ILE A 186 -17.97 35.43 -13.28
CA ILE A 186 -16.94 34.82 -14.14
C ILE A 186 -17.55 34.30 -15.45
N GLY A 187 -18.71 33.64 -15.39
CA GLY A 187 -19.39 33.15 -16.59
C GLY A 187 -19.92 34.24 -17.53
N LYS A 188 -20.09 35.49 -17.06
CA LYS A 188 -20.57 36.62 -17.86
C LYS A 188 -19.46 37.38 -18.58
N THR A 189 -18.22 37.29 -18.11
CA THR A 189 -17.08 37.94 -18.77
C THR A 189 -16.65 37.11 -19.98
N GLN A 190 -16.67 37.70 -21.18
CA GLN A 190 -16.05 37.09 -22.35
C GLN A 190 -14.53 37.02 -22.14
N PRO A 191 -13.87 35.89 -22.46
CA PRO A 191 -12.42 35.84 -22.42
C PRO A 191 -11.84 36.89 -23.39
N PRO A 192 -10.75 37.58 -23.01
CA PRO A 192 -10.11 38.53 -23.91
C PRO A 192 -9.66 37.84 -25.21
N PRO A 193 -9.71 38.54 -26.37
CA PRO A 193 -9.34 37.99 -27.66
C PRO A 193 -7.85 37.62 -27.76
#